data_AF-A0A2C6M758-F1
#
_entry.id   AF-A0A2C6M758-F1
#
_cell.length_a   1.000
_cell.length_b   1.000
_cell.length_c   1.000
_cell.angle_alpha   90.00
_cell.angle_beta   90.00
_cell.angle_gamma   90.00
#
_symmetry.space_group_name_H-M   'P 1'
#
loop_
_entity.id
_entity.type
_entity.pdbx_description
1 polymer ?
#
loop_
_entity_poly.entity_id
_entity_poly.type
_entity_poly.pdbx_seq_one_letter_code
_entity_poly.pdbx_strand_id
1 'polypeptide(L)'
;MAKNSELAKFRDLIKKSQEDMANILDISVSFYTKVEHGLRNPSYNFIKKFKEQFPDADINKIFLVTNNTKSVIIIKYVQDKN
;
A
#
# COMPACT_ATOMS: atom_id res chain seq x y z
N MET A 1 5.35 -3.89 11.70
CA MET A 1 5.05 -3.61 10.28
C MET A 1 5.59 -2.22 9.96
N ALA A 2 6.18 -2.00 8.78
CA ALA A 2 6.69 -0.68 8.39
C ALA A 2 5.56 0.17 7.79
N LYS A 3 5.60 1.49 8.02
CA LYS A 3 4.69 2.46 7.40
C LYS A 3 4.73 2.32 5.87
N ASN A 4 3.58 2.42 5.20
CA ASN A 4 3.53 2.56 3.75
C ASN A 4 3.98 3.98 3.36
N SER A 5 5.29 4.14 3.21
CA SER A 5 5.92 5.42 2.87
C SER A 5 5.49 5.95 1.50
N GLU A 6 5.20 5.08 0.54
CA GLU A 6 4.78 5.47 -0.80
C GLU A 6 3.36 6.03 -0.82
N LEU A 7 2.43 5.44 -0.06
CA LEU A 7 1.08 6.00 0.10
C LEU A 7 1.11 7.39 0.77
N ALA A 8 1.93 7.54 1.82
CA ALA A 8 2.09 8.83 2.50
C ALA A 8 2.69 9.89 1.57
N LYS A 9 3.74 9.56 0.80
CA LYS A 9 4.34 10.46 -0.19
C LYS A 9 3.33 10.87 -1.27
N PHE A 10 2.54 9.92 -1.77
CA PHE A 10 1.49 10.22 -2.75
C PHE A 10 0.46 11.20 -2.19
N ARG A 11 -0.04 10.93 -0.97
CA ARG A 11 -1.00 11.81 -0.29
C ARG A 11 -0.43 13.22 -0.09
N ASP A 12 0.82 13.33 0.33
CA ASP A 12 1.50 14.62 0.54
C ASP A 12 1.71 15.37 -0.79
N LEU A 13 2.04 14.65 -1.88
CA LEU A 13 2.19 15.20 -3.23
C LEU A 13 0.89 15.87 -3.72
N ILE A 14 -0.26 15.23 -3.47
CA ILE A 14 -1.57 15.79 -3.83
C ILE A 14 -2.15 16.73 -2.75
N LYS A 15 -1.37 17.04 -1.71
CA LYS A 15 -1.70 17.97 -0.61
C LYS A 15 -3.03 17.63 0.07
N LYS A 16 -3.24 16.36 0.40
CA LYS A 16 -4.45 15.88 1.11
C LYS A 16 -4.13 15.41 2.53
N SER A 17 -5.08 15.62 3.44
CA SER A 17 -5.05 14.99 4.76
C SER A 17 -5.47 13.52 4.69
N GLN A 18 -5.25 12.74 5.75
CA GLN A 18 -5.76 11.36 5.82
C GLN A 18 -7.29 11.32 5.79
N GLU A 19 -7.96 12.36 6.33
CA GLU A 19 -9.42 12.52 6.31
C GLU A 19 -9.93 12.80 4.90
N ASP A 20 -9.27 13.71 4.16
CA ASP A 20 -9.62 13.98 2.76
C ASP A 20 -9.52 12.70 1.92
N MET A 21 -8.46 11.92 2.10
CA MET A 21 -8.28 10.67 1.37
C MET A 21 -9.37 9.66 1.70
N ALA A 22 -9.74 9.54 2.97
CA ALA A 22 -10.82 8.66 3.38
C ALA A 22 -12.17 9.07 2.78
N ASN A 23 -12.45 10.38 2.74
CA ASN A 23 -13.66 10.92 2.12
C ASN A 23 -13.69 10.70 0.60
N ILE A 24 -12.58 10.96 -0.12
CA ILE A 24 -12.48 10.74 -1.57
C ILE A 24 -12.69 9.25 -1.91
N LEU A 25 -12.17 8.35 -1.09
CA LEU A 25 -12.27 6.91 -1.31
C LEU A 25 -13.56 6.30 -0.72
N ASP A 26 -14.42 7.10 -0.08
CA ASP A 26 -15.64 6.63 0.58
C ASP A 26 -15.34 5.44 1.53
N ILE A 27 -14.48 5.70 2.52
CA ILE A 27 -14.07 4.77 3.58
C ILE A 27 -13.92 5.51 4.91
N SER A 28 -13.77 4.77 6.00
CA SER A 28 -13.45 5.39 7.29
C SER A 28 -11.99 5.86 7.36
N VAL A 29 -11.79 6.99 8.03
CA VAL A 29 -10.45 7.54 8.33
C VAL A 29 -9.57 6.51 9.03
N SER A 30 -10.12 5.80 10.02
CA SER A 30 -9.41 4.75 10.75
C SER A 30 -8.89 3.65 9.82
N PHE A 31 -9.65 3.28 8.79
CA PHE A 31 -9.20 2.28 7.82
C PHE A 31 -8.04 2.83 6.98
N TYR A 32 -8.18 4.03 6.43
CA TYR A 32 -7.12 4.68 5.66
C TYR A 32 -5.82 4.80 6.47
N THR A 33 -5.89 5.33 7.71
CA THR A 33 -4.75 5.45 8.62
C THR A 33 -4.09 4.10 8.87
N LYS A 34 -4.86 3.03 9.14
CA LYS A 34 -4.27 1.69 9.36
C LYS A 34 -3.53 1.16 8.13
N VAL A 35 -4.03 1.45 6.92
CA VAL A 35 -3.35 1.08 5.67
C VAL A 35 -2.06 1.89 5.49
N GLU A 36 -2.12 3.22 5.66
CA GLU A 36 -0.94 4.08 5.52
C GLU A 36 0.15 3.74 6.55
N HIS A 37 -0.23 3.39 7.77
CA HIS A 37 0.71 2.98 8.82
C HIS A 37 1.16 1.52 8.72
N GLY A 38 0.70 0.76 7.71
CA GLY A 38 1.05 -0.65 7.53
C GLY A 38 0.48 -1.57 8.63
N LEU A 39 -0.48 -1.09 9.42
CA LEU A 39 -1.20 -1.86 10.43
C LEU A 39 -2.25 -2.78 9.80
N ARG A 40 -2.67 -2.49 8.57
CA ARG A 40 -3.59 -3.30 7.79
C ARG A 40 -3.18 -3.32 6.33
N ASN A 41 -3.24 -4.50 5.70
CA ASN A 41 -3.06 -4.60 4.25
C ASN A 41 -4.26 -3.96 3.53
N PRO A 42 -4.03 -3.25 2.42
CA PRO A 42 -5.13 -2.76 1.58
C PRO A 42 -5.93 -3.96 1.03
N SER A 43 -7.25 -3.85 1.02
CA SER A 43 -8.10 -4.82 0.35
C SER A 43 -8.13 -4.57 -1.17
N TYR A 44 -8.54 -5.56 -1.95
CA TYR A 44 -8.74 -5.38 -3.39
C TYR A 44 -9.70 -4.21 -3.69
N ASN A 45 -10.83 -4.13 -2.97
CA ASN A 45 -11.79 -3.04 -3.14
C ASN A 45 -11.19 -1.67 -2.84
N PHE A 46 -10.30 -1.56 -1.84
CA PHE A 46 -9.59 -0.32 -1.55
C PHE A 46 -8.67 0.08 -2.72
N ILE A 47 -7.87 -0.86 -3.24
CA ILE A 47 -6.96 -0.60 -4.37
C ILE A 47 -7.76 -0.23 -5.62
N LYS A 48 -8.88 -0.91 -5.89
CA LYS A 48 -9.78 -0.61 -7.00
C LYS A 48 -10.32 0.82 -6.90
N LYS A 49 -10.96 1.17 -5.77
CA LYS A 49 -11.45 2.54 -5.52
C LYS A 49 -10.34 3.58 -5.64
N PHE A 50 -9.14 3.26 -5.15
CA PHE A 50 -7.98 4.14 -5.25
C PHE A 50 -7.57 4.39 -6.70
N LYS A 51 -7.51 3.34 -7.54
CA LYS A 51 -7.18 3.48 -8.96
C LYS A 51 -8.25 4.22 -9.75
N GLU A 52 -9.52 4.05 -9.38
CA GLU A 52 -10.64 4.78 -9.98
C GLU A 52 -10.57 6.28 -9.69
N GLN A 53 -10.24 6.67 -8.45
CA GLN A 53 -10.12 8.08 -8.05
C GLN A 53 -8.79 8.71 -8.46
N PHE A 54 -7.72 7.91 -8.57
CA PHE A 54 -6.38 8.36 -8.97
C PHE A 54 -5.84 7.52 -10.14
N PRO A 55 -6.36 7.71 -11.36
CA PRO A 55 -5.98 6.91 -12.52
C PRO A 55 -4.49 6.96 -12.87
N ASP A 56 -3.81 8.07 -12.56
CA ASP A 56 -2.38 8.25 -12.84
C ASP A 56 -1.47 7.71 -11.73
N ALA A 57 -2.04 7.26 -10.60
CA ALA A 57 -1.24 6.72 -9.51
C ALA A 57 -0.66 5.33 -9.86
N ASP A 58 0.61 5.15 -9.52
CA ASP A 58 1.30 3.87 -9.64
C ASP A 58 0.95 2.95 -8.45
N ILE A 59 -0.15 2.21 -8.59
CA ILE A 59 -0.64 1.30 -7.55
C ILE A 59 0.34 0.15 -7.26
N ASN A 60 1.18 -0.22 -8.22
CA ASN A 60 2.17 -1.29 -8.03
C ASN A 60 3.24 -0.80 -7.05
N LYS A 61 3.75 0.41 -7.28
CA LYS A 61 4.70 1.06 -6.38
C LYS A 61 4.11 1.32 -4.99
N ILE A 62 2.84 1.73 -4.91
CA ILE A 62 2.20 2.09 -3.64
C ILE A 62 1.80 0.86 -2.82
N PHE A 63 1.30 -0.22 -3.43
CA PHE A 63 0.67 -1.33 -2.70
C PHE A 63 1.28 -2.71 -2.93
N LEU A 64 2.04 -2.92 -4.01
CA LEU A 64 2.53 -4.24 -4.41
C LEU A 64 4.04 -4.43 -4.26
N VAL A 65 4.77 -3.45 -3.74
CA VAL A 65 6.18 -3.61 -3.38
C VAL A 65 6.28 -4.39 -2.07
N THR A 66 6.13 -5.70 -2.14
CA THR A 66 6.55 -6.60 -1.08
C THR A 66 8.05 -6.86 -1.23
N ASN A 67 8.80 -6.60 -0.15
CA ASN A 67 10.15 -7.16 -0.02
C ASN A 67 10.04 -8.67 -0.18
N ASN A 68 10.63 -9.18 -1.26
CA ASN A 68 10.67 -10.57 -1.65
C ASN A 68 11.51 -11.44 -0.68
N THR A 69 11.69 -11.03 0.57
CA THR A 69 12.66 -11.63 1.49
C THR A 69 12.26 -13.00 1.99
N LYS A 70 10.97 -13.34 2.12
CA LYS A 70 10.58 -14.71 2.50
C LYS A 70 10.72 -15.71 1.35
N SER A 71 10.35 -15.34 0.12
CA SER A 71 10.45 -16.23 -1.04
C SER A 71 11.91 -16.40 -1.52
N VAL A 72 12.71 -15.33 -1.49
CA VAL A 72 14.13 -15.40 -1.89
C VAL A 72 14.97 -16.22 -0.91
N ILE A 73 14.71 -16.14 0.41
CA ILE A 73 15.43 -16.95 1.40
C ILE A 73 15.10 -18.44 1.21
N ILE A 74 13.84 -18.80 0.98
CA ILE A 74 13.45 -20.20 0.75
C ILE A 74 14.07 -20.74 -0.55
N ILE A 75 14.03 -19.96 -1.64
CA ILE A 75 14.60 -20.40 -2.92
C ILE A 75 16.13 -20.58 -2.82
N LYS A 76 16.85 -19.66 -2.15
CA LYS A 76 18.30 -19.83 -1.89
C LYS A 76 18.60 -21.08 -1.05
N TYR A 77 17.87 -21.27 0.05
CA TYR A 77 18.07 -22.44 0.92
C TYR A 77 17.82 -23.79 0.22
N VAL A 78 16.91 -23.81 -0.77
CA VAL A 78 16.62 -25.02 -1.57
C VAL A 78 17.65 -25.22 -2.69
N GLN A 79 18.20 -24.15 -3.27
CA GLN A 79 19.24 -24.23 -4.29
C GLN A 79 20.62 -24.59 -3.71
N ASP A 80 20.93 -24.17 -2.48
CA ASP A 80 22.21 -24.44 -1.80
C ASP A 80 22.29 -25.87 -1.19
N LYS A 81 21.22 -26.67 -1.30
CA LYS A 81 21.13 -28.04 -0.75
C LYS A 81 21.11 -29.14 -1.81
N ASN A 82 21.35 -28.82 -3.09
CA ASN A 82 21.54 -29.78 -4.17
C ASN A 82 22.95 -29.66 -4.76
#